data_AF-A0A7V3FZJ2-F1
#
_entry.id   AF-A0A7V3FZJ2-F1
#
_cell.length_a   1.000
_cell.length_b   1.000
_cell.length_c   1.000
_cell.angle_alpha   90.00
_cell.angle_beta   90.00
_cell.angle_gamma   90.00
#
_symmetry.space_group_name_H-M   'P 1'
#
loop_
_entity.id
_entity.type
_entity.pdbx_description
1 polymer ?
#
loop_
_entity_poly.entity_id
_entity_poly.type
_entity_poly.pdbx_seq_one_letter_code
_entity_poly.pdbx_strand_id
1 'polypeptide(L)'
;PDVDTAIALARKYEHGFKHTAIIHSRNIETITRMGRELDTTLFIQNGPSTAGLGSGGEGYLSFSIATPTGEGVTTPLTFTRQRRSTTVNAMRVL
;
A
#
# COMPACT_ATOMS: atom_id res chain seq x y z
N PRO A 1 -3.50 0.88 -29.18
CA PRO A 1 -4.08 0.13 -28.05
C PRO A 1 -3.12 -0.97 -27.60
N ASP A 2 -2.25 -0.61 -26.65
CA ASP A 2 -1.27 -1.49 -26.03
C ASP A 2 -1.26 -1.25 -24.51
N VAL A 3 -0.46 -2.04 -23.82
CA VAL A 3 -0.31 -1.97 -22.36
C VAL A 3 0.32 -0.66 -21.89
N ASP A 4 1.18 -0.04 -22.70
CA ASP A 4 1.83 1.24 -22.38
C ASP A 4 0.80 2.37 -22.33
N THR A 5 -0.07 2.42 -23.34
CA THR A 5 -1.20 3.34 -23.41
C THR A 5 -2.13 3.13 -22.22
N ALA A 6 -2.39 1.88 -21.83
CA ALA A 6 -3.25 1.57 -20.68
C ALA A 6 -2.66 2.09 -19.36
N ILE A 7 -1.36 1.90 -19.13
CA ILE A 7 -0.68 2.41 -17.91
C ILE A 7 -0.66 3.94 -17.92
N ALA A 8 -0.36 4.58 -19.05
CA ALA A 8 -0.36 6.03 -19.16
C ALA A 8 -1.75 6.64 -18.88
N LEU A 9 -2.81 6.01 -19.37
CA LEU A 9 -4.19 6.41 -19.07
C LEU A 9 -4.53 6.18 -17.59
N ALA A 10 -4.16 5.03 -17.03
CA ALA A 10 -4.37 4.75 -15.60
C ALA A 10 -3.72 5.84 -14.74
N ARG A 11 -2.48 6.23 -15.03
CA ARG A 11 -1.77 7.31 -14.33
C ARG A 11 -2.47 8.66 -14.48
N LYS A 12 -3.00 8.97 -15.66
CA LYS A 12 -3.75 10.21 -15.91
C LYS A 12 -5.04 10.26 -15.08
N TYR A 13 -5.78 9.16 -15.02
CA TYR A 13 -7.07 9.07 -14.32
C TYR A 13 -6.95 8.81 -12.81
N GLU A 14 -5.77 8.42 -12.33
CA GLU A 14 -5.47 8.38 -10.90
C GLU A 14 -5.36 9.79 -10.30
N HIS A 15 -5.12 10.81 -11.14
CA HIS A 15 -5.00 12.22 -10.77
C HIS A 15 -3.83 12.55 -9.82
N GLY A 16 -2.93 11.60 -9.58
CA GLY A 16 -1.79 11.78 -8.67
C GLY A 16 -2.18 11.72 -7.19
N PHE A 17 -3.36 11.16 -6.87
CA PHE A 17 -3.77 10.95 -5.48
C PHE A 17 -2.94 9.89 -4.78
N LYS A 18 -2.26 9.03 -5.55
CA LYS A 18 -1.49 7.88 -5.10
C LYS A 18 -2.27 6.95 -4.15
N HIS A 19 -3.60 6.88 -4.28
CA HIS A 19 -4.41 6.19 -3.28
C HIS A 19 -4.53 4.68 -3.56
N THR A 20 -5.04 4.31 -4.74
CA THR A 20 -5.28 2.90 -5.07
C THR A 20 -5.22 2.67 -6.57
N ALA A 21 -4.57 1.58 -6.98
CA ALA A 21 -4.58 1.08 -8.34
C ALA A 21 -4.75 -0.45 -8.38
N ILE A 22 -5.30 -0.94 -9.48
CA ILE A 22 -5.63 -2.36 -9.69
C ILE A 22 -5.19 -2.77 -11.09
N ILE A 23 -4.56 -3.93 -11.21
CA ILE A 23 -4.18 -4.51 -12.50
C ILE A 23 -4.64 -5.96 -12.61
N HIS A 24 -5.12 -6.34 -13.79
CA HIS A 24 -5.34 -7.74 -14.17
C HIS A 24 -4.39 -8.11 -15.30
N SER A 25 -3.37 -8.92 -15.01
CA SER A 25 -2.36 -9.36 -15.97
C SER A 25 -1.65 -10.63 -15.47
N ARG A 26 -1.20 -11.48 -16.39
CA ARG A 26 -0.30 -12.61 -16.07
C ARG A 26 1.17 -12.27 -16.32
N ASN A 27 1.46 -11.13 -16.95
CA ASN A 27 2.83 -10.70 -17.25
C ASN A 27 3.38 -9.88 -16.06
N ILE A 28 4.41 -10.43 -15.39
CA ILE A 28 5.03 -9.83 -14.21
C ILE A 28 5.75 -8.52 -14.54
N GLU A 29 6.38 -8.40 -15.72
CA GLU A 29 7.07 -7.18 -16.13
C GLU A 29 6.08 -6.02 -16.28
N THR A 30 4.92 -6.29 -16.90
CA THR A 30 3.82 -5.33 -17.00
C THR A 30 3.33 -4.89 -15.62
N ILE A 31 3.06 -5.85 -14.73
CA ILE A 31 2.58 -5.57 -13.38
C ILE A 31 3.59 -4.71 -12.61
N THR A 32 4.86 -5.10 -12.69
CA THR A 32 5.96 -4.41 -12.01
C THR A 32 6.11 -2.98 -12.53
N ARG A 33 6.02 -2.77 -13.84
CA ARG A 33 6.09 -1.44 -14.44
C ARG A 33 4.91 -0.56 -14.01
N MET A 34 3.68 -1.08 -14.08
CA MET A 34 2.50 -0.32 -13.65
C MET A 34 2.56 0.05 -12.16
N GLY A 35 3.00 -0.88 -11.30
CA GLY A 35 3.15 -0.62 -9.87
C GLY A 35 4.14 0.51 -9.58
N ARG A 36 5.27 0.55 -10.31
CA ARG A 36 6.27 1.63 -10.21
C ARG A 36 5.76 2.96 -10.75
N GLU A 37 5.01 2.96 -11.85
CA GLU A 37 4.52 4.19 -12.48
C GLU A 37 3.37 4.85 -11.71
N LEU A 38 2.52 4.06 -11.07
CA LEU A 38 1.38 4.57 -10.30
C LEU A 38 1.73 4.96 -8.87
N ASP A 39 2.66 4.26 -8.22
CA ASP A 39 3.17 4.61 -6.88
C ASP A 39 2.03 4.84 -5.85
N THR A 40 1.02 3.97 -5.89
CA THR A 40 -0.17 4.07 -5.03
C THR A 40 0.01 3.32 -3.71
N THR A 41 -0.61 3.83 -2.62
CA THR A 41 -0.65 3.18 -1.30
C THR A 41 -1.16 1.74 -1.36
N LEU A 42 -2.22 1.48 -2.14
CA LEU A 42 -2.76 0.15 -2.37
C LEU A 42 -2.59 -0.23 -3.84
N PHE A 43 -1.86 -1.31 -4.11
CA PHE A 43 -1.69 -1.85 -5.45
C PHE A 43 -2.14 -3.31 -5.49
N ILE A 44 -3.31 -3.56 -6.09
CA ILE A 44 -3.92 -4.89 -6.14
C ILE A 44 -3.62 -5.55 -7.50
N GLN A 45 -3.19 -6.80 -7.47
CA GLN A 45 -2.84 -7.59 -8.66
C GLN A 45 -3.78 -8.79 -8.76
N ASN A 46 -4.51 -8.91 -9.86
CA ASN A 46 -5.37 -10.05 -10.19
C ASN A 46 -6.47 -10.36 -9.16
N GLY A 47 -6.95 -9.35 -8.41
CA GLY A 47 -7.99 -9.50 -7.39
C GLY A 47 -8.96 -8.32 -7.36
N PRO A 48 -10.07 -8.44 -6.62
CA PRO A 48 -10.99 -7.32 -6.40
C PRO A 48 -10.32 -6.21 -5.57
N SER A 49 -10.81 -4.98 -5.68
CA SER A 49 -10.26 -3.82 -4.93
C SER A 49 -10.22 -4.04 -3.41
N THR A 50 -11.22 -4.75 -2.88
CA THR A 50 -11.35 -5.09 -1.46
C THR A 50 -10.27 -6.05 -0.95
N ALA A 51 -9.57 -6.74 -1.85
CA ALA A 51 -8.42 -7.58 -1.48
C ALA A 51 -7.29 -6.77 -0.85
N GLY A 52 -7.15 -5.48 -1.18
CA GLY A 52 -6.19 -4.58 -0.55
C GLY A 52 -6.49 -4.26 0.92
N LEU A 53 -7.64 -4.68 1.43
CA LEU A 53 -8.10 -4.44 2.82
C LEU A 53 -8.34 -5.76 3.58
N GLY A 54 -7.68 -6.85 3.17
CA GLY A 54 -7.79 -8.15 3.84
C GLY A 54 -9.04 -8.95 3.49
N SER A 55 -9.90 -8.48 2.57
CA SER A 55 -11.07 -9.23 2.11
C SER A 55 -10.74 -10.04 0.85
N GLY A 56 -10.20 -11.25 1.04
CA GLY A 56 -9.79 -12.14 -0.06
C GLY A 56 -8.36 -11.89 -0.57
N GLY A 57 -7.61 -11.00 0.08
CA GLY A 57 -6.17 -10.83 -0.05
C GLY A 57 -5.50 -10.90 1.33
N GLU A 58 -4.18 -11.07 1.35
CA GLU A 58 -3.41 -11.05 2.60
C GLU A 58 -3.34 -9.64 3.20
N GLY A 59 -3.24 -9.55 4.53
CA GLY A 59 -3.15 -8.29 5.27
C GLY A 59 -4.25 -8.11 6.30
N TYR A 60 -4.33 -6.91 6.86
CA TYR A 60 -5.32 -6.52 7.87
C TYR A 60 -6.33 -5.51 7.29
N LEU A 61 -7.52 -5.49 7.88
CA LEU A 61 -8.60 -4.58 7.51
C LEU A 61 -8.45 -3.21 8.20
N SER A 62 -8.63 -2.13 7.45
CA SER A 62 -8.92 -0.79 7.97
C SER A 62 -9.78 -0.01 6.98
N PHE A 63 -10.61 0.90 7.48
CA PHE A 63 -11.41 1.83 6.66
C PHE A 63 -10.79 3.24 6.60
N SER A 64 -9.58 3.41 7.14
CA SER A 64 -8.83 4.65 7.06
C SER A 64 -7.47 4.38 6.42
N ILE A 65 -7.28 4.93 5.22
CA ILE A 65 -6.07 4.80 4.40
C ILE A 65 -5.44 6.19 4.30
N ALA A 66 -4.38 6.41 5.06
CA ALA A 66 -3.72 7.70 5.20
C ALA A 66 -2.66 7.88 4.09
N THR A 67 -3.14 8.17 2.88
CA THR A 67 -2.25 8.34 1.71
C THR A 67 -1.42 9.65 1.76
N PRO A 68 -2.00 10.84 2.02
CA PRO A 68 -1.22 12.08 1.97
C PRO A 68 -0.12 12.20 3.04
N THR A 69 -0.34 11.59 4.21
CA THR A 69 0.57 11.61 5.36
C THR A 69 1.49 10.39 5.41
N GLY A 70 1.18 9.33 4.64
CA GLY A 70 2.09 8.21 4.38
C GLY A 70 2.02 7.04 5.35
N GLU A 71 1.10 7.03 6.32
CA GLU A 71 0.93 5.90 7.24
C GLU A 71 0.26 4.69 6.58
N GLY A 72 -0.33 4.88 5.39
CA GLY A 72 -0.94 3.80 4.62
C GLY A 72 -2.22 3.27 5.27
N VAL A 73 -2.40 1.95 5.26
CA VAL A 73 -3.55 1.30 5.93
C VAL A 73 -3.35 1.42 7.44
N THR A 74 -4.15 2.28 8.08
CA THR A 74 -3.97 2.62 9.50
C THR A 74 -4.18 1.40 10.41
N THR A 75 -3.40 1.36 11.49
CA THR A 75 -3.48 0.33 12.55
C THR A 75 -3.60 1.01 13.91
N PRO A 76 -3.87 0.26 15.00
CA PRO A 76 -3.76 0.83 16.35
C PRO A 76 -2.42 1.52 16.60
N LEU A 77 -1.31 1.03 16.02
CA LEU A 77 0.01 1.65 16.17
C LEU A 77 0.07 3.06 15.57
N THR A 78 -0.68 3.33 14.49
CA THR A 78 -0.77 4.65 13.85
C THR A 78 -1.27 5.73 14.80
N PHE A 79 -2.12 5.36 15.78
CA PHE A 79 -2.73 6.29 16.73
C PHE A 79 -2.05 6.30 18.09
N THR A 80 -0.83 5.77 18.20
CA THR A 80 -0.08 5.69 19.45
C THR A 80 1.26 6.41 19.35
N ARG A 81 1.69 7.02 20.46
CA ARG A 81 3.02 7.62 20.55
C ARG A 81 4.05 6.55 20.86
N GLN A 82 5.03 6.36 19.97
CA GLN A 82 6.21 5.55 20.28
C GLN A 82 7.02 6.20 21.41
N ARG A 83 7.30 5.42 22.47
CA ARG A 83 8.14 5.85 23.59
C ARG A 83 9.35 4.93 23.69
N ARG A 84 10.54 5.52 23.74
CA ARG A 84 11.79 4.81 24.03
C ARG A 84 12.17 5.07 25.48
N SER A 85 12.44 4.00 26.23
CA SER A 85 12.94 4.06 27.60
C SER A 85 14.13 3.12 27.72
N THR A 86 15.18 3.56 28.41
CA THR A 86 16.39 2.78 28.64
C THR A 86 16.70 2.78 30.12
N THR A 87 16.85 1.59 30.69
CA THR A 87 17.34 1.43 32.06
C THR A 87 18.85 1.20 32.00
N VAL A 88 19.63 2.16 32.50
CA VAL A 88 21.11 2.06 32.54
C VAL A 88 21.53 1.47 33.88
N ASN A 89 22.52 0.56 33.87
CA ASN A 89 23.08 -0.10 35.06
C ASN A 89 22.09 -0.93 35.91
N ALA A 90 20.94 -1.31 35.36
CA ALA A 90 20.00 -2.26 35.96
C ALA A 90 19.32 -3.11 34.87
N MET A 91 18.55 -4.13 35.26
CA MET A 91 17.93 -5.11 34.34
C MET A 91 18.93 -5.95 33.53
N ARG A 92 20.09 -6.30 34.10
CA ARG A 92 20.88 -7.45 33.61
C ARG A 92 20.21 -8.72 34.10
N VAL A 93 19.56 -9.44 33.18
CA VAL A 93 19.03 -10.78 33.44
C VAL A 93 20.08 -11.75 32.87
N LEU A 94 20.71 -12.51 33.79
CA LEU A 94 21.97 -13.25 33.69
C LEU A 94 23.22 -12.41 34.01
#